data_AF-A0AAV5A790-F1
#
_entry.id   AF-A0AAV5A790-F1
#
_cell.length_a   1.000
_cell.length_b   1.000
_cell.length_c   1.000
_cell.angle_alpha   90.00
_cell.angle_beta   90.00
_cell.angle_gamma   90.00
#
_symmetry.space_group_name_H-M   'P 1'
#
loop_
_entity.id
_entity.type
_entity.pdbx_description
1 polymer ?
#
loop_
_entity_poly.entity_id
_entity_poly.type
_entity_poly.pdbx_seq_one_letter_code
_entity_poly.pdbx_strand_id
1 'polypeptide(L)'
;MADMDFITDRNGIRKLYRWVNQASWGINPIGQAQIFRIDVELVGRTILLQRWEAESTQLGGPGYEKNFQKRATSQSPGCENGTGHHRIVTFTFGGKKFLMRCTTDACLPFKEEEDQDPLDKLTKNFNSMNLQQRPISKVRKIATYKGGFLSVQTVGKLVPQESIIELKTKGEIVNPVCYDDLYVQLLFAQISNIYTGRHKRGEFYTVEKTSMDAIKEKAGDTMDDRLKLLKKLLDEIQRVVLENIEDGGSLSIVVAGNGTLKVLKREGKNGLLPENILNFIY
;
A
#
# COMPACT_ATOMS: atom_id res chain seq x y z
N MET A 1 -3.42 -8.48 19.94
CA MET A 1 -3.26 -7.93 18.57
C MET A 1 -2.71 -9.04 17.69
N ALA A 2 -2.97 -9.04 16.39
CA ALA A 2 -2.26 -9.97 15.51
C ALA A 2 -0.78 -9.58 15.51
N ASP A 3 0.10 -10.55 15.74
CA ASP A 3 1.55 -10.39 15.75
C ASP A 3 2.03 -10.05 14.32
N MET A 4 2.26 -8.76 14.06
CA MET A 4 2.70 -8.21 12.78
C MET A 4 4.15 -7.76 12.89
N ASP A 5 4.97 -8.08 11.89
CA ASP A 5 6.35 -7.60 11.84
C ASP A 5 6.40 -6.14 11.37
N PHE A 6 5.61 -5.80 10.34
CA PHE A 6 5.61 -4.47 9.73
C PHE A 6 4.20 -3.91 9.56
N ILE A 7 4.04 -2.62 9.88
CA ILE A 7 2.87 -1.83 9.50
C ILE A 7 3.34 -0.68 8.61
N THR A 8 2.78 -0.57 7.41
CA THR A 8 3.25 0.43 6.44
C THR A 8 2.21 0.75 5.37
N ASP A 9 2.59 1.55 4.37
CA ASP A 9 1.84 1.74 3.14
C ASP A 9 2.61 1.21 1.92
N ARG A 10 1.87 0.87 0.87
CA ARG A 10 2.43 0.32 -0.38
C ARG A 10 3.55 1.16 -0.98
N ASN A 11 3.43 2.50 -0.91
CA ASN A 11 4.43 3.38 -1.53
C ASN A 11 5.73 3.41 -0.73
N GLY A 12 5.67 3.25 0.60
CA GLY A 12 6.87 3.05 1.44
C GLY A 12 7.71 1.87 0.95
N ILE A 13 7.09 0.70 0.77
CA ILE A 13 7.77 -0.50 0.25
C ILE A 13 8.27 -0.32 -1.18
N ARG A 14 7.50 0.35 -2.05
CA ARG A 14 7.96 0.65 -3.42
C ARG A 14 9.20 1.53 -3.46
N LYS A 15 9.34 2.51 -2.54
CA LYS A 15 10.55 3.33 -2.44
C LYS A 15 11.78 2.47 -2.08
N LEU A 16 11.64 1.55 -1.13
CA LEU A 16 12.70 0.59 -0.77
C LEU A 16 13.04 -0.37 -1.94
N TYR A 17 12.02 -0.87 -2.65
CA TYR A 17 12.21 -1.73 -3.83
C TYR A 17 12.99 -1.02 -4.95
N ARG A 18 12.63 0.23 -5.26
CA ARG A 18 13.33 1.00 -6.30
C ARG A 18 14.78 1.27 -5.92
N TRP A 19 15.03 1.57 -4.64
CA TRP A 19 16.36 1.82 -4.13
C TRP A 19 17.27 0.59 -4.28
N VAL A 20 16.85 -0.58 -3.79
CA VAL A 20 17.70 -1.77 -3.77
C VAL A 20 18.00 -2.31 -5.18
N ASN A 21 17.08 -2.09 -6.12
CA ASN A 21 17.24 -2.53 -7.49
C ASN A 21 17.87 -1.48 -8.41
N GLN A 22 18.26 -0.32 -7.86
CA GLN A 22 18.82 0.80 -8.62
C GLN A 22 18.00 1.10 -9.89
N ALA A 23 16.68 0.90 -9.82
CA ALA A 23 15.83 0.94 -11.00
C ALA A 23 16.01 2.31 -11.66
N SER A 24 16.19 2.36 -12.99
CA SER A 24 16.49 3.60 -13.73
C SER A 24 15.43 4.70 -13.55
N TRP A 25 14.26 4.38 -13.00
CA TRP A 25 13.19 5.32 -12.63
C TRP A 25 13.27 5.86 -11.19
N GLY A 26 14.09 5.25 -10.35
CA GLY A 26 14.59 5.84 -9.12
C GLY A 26 15.68 6.88 -9.38
N ILE A 27 16.02 7.12 -10.65
CA ILE A 27 16.87 8.21 -11.08
C ILE A 27 15.94 9.30 -11.62
N ASN A 28 15.94 10.48 -11.00
CA ASN A 28 15.17 11.61 -11.52
C ASN A 28 15.71 12.01 -12.92
N PRO A 29 15.02 12.88 -13.70
CA PRO A 29 15.44 13.25 -15.05
C PRO A 29 16.87 13.82 -15.16
N ILE A 30 17.50 14.17 -14.04
CA ILE A 30 18.86 14.72 -13.94
C ILE A 30 19.90 13.70 -13.44
N GLY A 31 19.59 12.41 -13.40
CA GLY A 31 20.61 11.40 -13.07
C GLY A 31 20.79 11.13 -11.57
N GLN A 32 19.93 11.67 -10.69
CA GLN A 32 20.09 11.55 -9.23
C GLN A 32 19.14 10.53 -8.60
N ALA A 33 19.64 9.81 -7.60
CA ALA A 33 18.85 8.88 -6.79
C ALA A 33 17.60 9.54 -6.20
N GLN A 34 16.49 8.81 -6.19
CA GLN A 34 15.21 9.24 -5.66
C GLN A 34 15.37 9.47 -4.16
N ILE A 35 15.32 10.75 -3.77
CA ILE A 35 15.40 11.15 -2.38
C ILE A 35 14.11 10.72 -1.69
N PHE A 36 14.25 10.06 -0.55
CA PHE A 36 13.10 9.77 0.29
C PHE A 36 13.46 9.61 1.75
N ARG A 37 12.44 9.76 2.59
CA ARG A 37 12.49 9.47 4.00
C ARG A 37 11.32 8.56 4.38
N ILE A 38 11.62 7.55 5.17
CA ILE A 38 10.65 6.70 5.85
C ILE A 38 10.98 6.78 7.33
N ASP A 39 10.04 7.28 8.11
CA ASP A 39 10.16 7.28 9.55
C ASP A 39 9.77 5.92 10.11
N VAL A 40 10.47 5.55 11.17
CA VAL A 40 10.37 4.25 11.82
C VAL A 40 10.07 4.43 13.29
N GLU A 41 9.10 3.68 13.81
CA GLU A 41 8.81 3.56 15.23
C GLU A 41 8.66 2.08 15.57
N LEU A 42 9.25 1.66 16.69
CA LEU A 42 9.07 0.31 17.23
C LEU A 42 7.97 0.35 18.29
N VAL A 43 6.94 -0.47 18.12
CA VAL A 43 5.85 -0.63 19.10
C VAL A 43 5.71 -2.11 19.45
N GLY A 44 6.09 -2.46 20.67
CA GLY A 44 6.33 -3.83 21.11
C GLY A 44 7.40 -4.51 20.25
N ARG A 45 6.95 -5.37 19.32
CA ARG A 45 7.82 -6.04 18.32
C ARG A 45 7.53 -5.60 16.88
N THR A 46 6.55 -4.74 16.70
CA THR A 46 6.05 -4.32 15.39
C THR A 46 6.74 -3.06 14.94
N ILE A 47 7.25 -3.07 13.70
CA ILE A 47 7.93 -1.94 13.09
C ILE A 47 6.93 -1.14 12.25
N LEU A 48 6.67 0.09 12.68
CA LEU A 48 5.86 1.04 11.94
C LEU A 48 6.75 1.78 10.95
N LEU A 49 6.39 1.76 9.67
CA LEU A 49 7.09 2.48 8.61
C LEU A 49 6.15 3.53 8.00
N GLN A 50 6.37 4.80 8.34
CA GLN A 50 5.60 5.92 7.81
C GLN A 50 6.40 6.68 6.77
N ARG A 51 5.86 6.74 5.55
CA ARG A 51 6.41 7.58 4.48
C ARG A 51 6.35 9.05 4.87
N TRP A 52 7.47 9.75 4.72
CA TRP A 52 7.54 11.20 4.82
C TRP A 52 7.73 11.80 3.42
N GLU A 53 6.97 12.85 3.10
CA GLU A 53 7.08 13.60 1.84
C GLU A 53 7.35 15.06 2.17
N ALA A 54 8.39 15.64 1.56
CA ALA A 54 8.74 17.05 1.75
C ALA A 54 7.68 17.98 1.13
N GLU A 55 7.16 17.56 -0.02
CA GLU A 55 6.15 18.28 -0.77
C GLU A 55 4.83 17.52 -0.67
N SER A 56 3.81 18.18 -0.14
CA SER A 56 2.43 17.67 -0.12
C SER A 56 1.66 17.99 -1.40
N THR A 57 2.30 18.71 -2.33
CA THR A 57 1.72 19.17 -3.60
C THR A 57 2.49 18.56 -4.76
N GLN A 58 1.77 18.19 -5.81
CA GLN A 58 2.37 17.76 -7.08
C GLN A 58 1.90 18.71 -8.19
N LEU A 59 2.81 19.07 -9.10
CA LEU A 59 2.43 19.79 -10.31
C LEU A 59 1.40 18.96 -11.09
N GLY A 60 0.25 19.58 -11.36
CA GLY A 60 -0.83 18.94 -12.09
C GLY A 60 -0.38 18.56 -13.50
N GLY A 61 -0.43 17.26 -13.82
CA GLY A 61 -0.35 16.81 -15.20
C GLY A 61 -1.63 17.17 -15.98
N PRO A 62 -1.75 16.76 -17.25
CA PRO A 62 -2.92 17.04 -18.10
C PRO A 62 -4.26 16.50 -17.57
N GLY A 63 -4.28 15.79 -16.44
CA GLY A 63 -5.48 15.28 -15.81
C GLY A 63 -6.09 14.05 -16.48
N TYR A 64 -5.43 13.45 -17.49
CA TYR A 64 -5.95 12.31 -18.24
C TYR A 64 -6.32 11.14 -17.34
N GLU A 65 -5.44 10.74 -16.43
CA GLU A 65 -5.68 9.63 -15.50
C GLU A 65 -6.86 9.92 -14.57
N LYS A 66 -6.87 11.09 -13.94
CA LYS A 66 -7.96 11.50 -13.03
C LYS A 66 -9.31 11.55 -13.74
N ASN A 67 -9.37 12.11 -14.94
CA ASN A 67 -10.61 12.22 -15.72
C ASN A 67 -11.06 10.85 -16.26
N PHE A 68 -10.12 9.99 -16.65
CA PHE A 68 -10.42 8.61 -17.04
C PHE A 68 -11.03 7.83 -15.88
N GLN A 69 -10.40 7.86 -14.70
CA GLN A 69 -10.93 7.20 -13.51
C GLN A 69 -12.33 7.72 -13.19
N LYS A 70 -12.53 9.05 -13.14
CA LYS A 70 -13.85 9.66 -12.87
C LYS A 70 -14.92 9.23 -13.89
N ARG A 71 -14.55 9.04 -15.16
CA ARG A 71 -15.48 8.65 -16.22
C ARG A 71 -15.74 7.13 -16.25
N ALA A 72 -14.74 6.33 -15.90
CA ALA A 72 -14.79 4.88 -15.97
C ALA A 72 -15.36 4.22 -14.69
N THR A 73 -15.50 4.99 -13.60
CA THR A 73 -16.00 4.48 -12.32
C THR A 73 -17.27 5.19 -11.87
N SER A 74 -17.97 4.58 -10.92
CA SER A 74 -19.07 5.18 -10.19
C SER A 74 -18.83 4.98 -8.69
N GLN A 75 -19.33 5.90 -7.88
CA GLN A 75 -19.23 5.77 -6.43
C GLN A 75 -20.27 4.77 -5.93
N SER A 76 -19.87 3.92 -4.98
CA SER A 76 -20.82 3.04 -4.31
C SER A 76 -21.81 3.85 -3.47
N PRO A 77 -23.08 3.42 -3.37
CA PRO A 77 -24.08 4.08 -2.53
C PRO A 77 -23.59 4.26 -1.08
N GLY A 78 -23.71 5.47 -0.56
CA GLY A 78 -23.25 5.87 0.78
C GLY A 78 -21.78 6.29 0.86
N CYS A 79 -21.01 6.16 -0.23
CA CYS A 79 -19.60 6.53 -0.31
C CYS A 79 -19.35 7.78 -1.19
N GLU A 80 -20.38 8.55 -1.52
CA GLU A 80 -20.34 9.63 -2.52
C GLU A 80 -19.44 10.80 -2.10
N ASN A 81 -19.31 11.02 -0.79
CA ASN A 81 -18.43 12.05 -0.23
C ASN A 81 -16.98 11.56 -0.02
N GLY A 82 -16.65 10.34 -0.45
CA GLY A 82 -15.31 9.77 -0.32
C GLY A 82 -14.29 10.49 -1.20
N THR A 83 -13.16 10.91 -0.61
CA THR A 83 -12.05 11.58 -1.32
C THR A 83 -10.97 10.60 -1.80
N GLY A 84 -11.02 9.36 -1.35
CA GLY A 84 -10.12 8.28 -1.74
C GLY A 84 -10.57 6.97 -1.13
N HIS A 85 -10.11 5.86 -1.71
CA HIS A 85 -10.37 4.53 -1.20
C HIS A 85 -9.06 3.86 -0.81
N HIS A 86 -8.93 3.52 0.47
CA HIS A 86 -7.78 2.82 1.01
C HIS A 86 -8.23 1.50 1.62
N ARG A 87 -7.51 0.45 1.28
CA ARG A 87 -7.67 -0.88 1.87
C ARG A 87 -6.54 -1.16 2.82
N ILE A 88 -6.84 -1.91 3.87
CA ILE A 88 -5.86 -2.51 4.75
C ILE A 88 -5.76 -3.98 4.37
N VAL A 89 -4.59 -4.43 3.94
CA VAL A 89 -4.32 -5.80 3.52
C VAL A 89 -3.29 -6.44 4.44
N THR A 90 -3.47 -7.72 4.73
CA THR A 90 -2.51 -8.54 5.49
C THR A 90 -1.95 -9.63 4.60
N PHE A 91 -0.63 -9.81 4.61
CA PHE A 91 0.04 -10.86 3.85
C PHE A 91 1.40 -11.19 4.47
N THR A 92 1.98 -12.31 4.04
CA THR A 92 3.35 -12.70 4.41
C THR A 92 4.26 -12.52 3.20
N PHE A 93 5.38 -11.82 3.39
CA PHE A 93 6.42 -11.66 2.37
C PHE A 93 7.80 -11.90 2.99
N GLY A 94 8.59 -12.78 2.39
CA GLY A 94 9.94 -13.08 2.89
C GLY A 94 9.99 -13.61 4.33
N GLY A 95 8.91 -14.25 4.80
CA GLY A 95 8.77 -14.72 6.18
C GLY A 95 8.29 -13.67 7.20
N LYS A 96 8.00 -12.45 6.76
CA LYS A 96 7.50 -11.35 7.59
C LYS A 96 6.02 -11.08 7.34
N LYS A 97 5.25 -10.85 8.39
CA LYS A 97 3.83 -10.49 8.34
C LYS A 97 3.68 -8.98 8.20
N PHE A 98 2.91 -8.56 7.20
CA PHE A 98 2.63 -7.16 6.92
C PHE A 98 1.17 -6.84 7.21
N LEU A 99 0.93 -5.66 7.77
CA LEU A 99 -0.32 -4.93 7.71
C LEU A 99 -0.08 -3.68 6.84
N MET A 100 -0.65 -3.66 5.64
CA MET A 100 -0.32 -2.63 4.65
C MET A 100 -1.55 -1.83 4.22
N ARG A 101 -1.41 -0.51 4.20
CA ARG A 101 -2.38 0.39 3.55
C ARG A 101 -2.09 0.50 2.05
N CYS A 102 -3.10 0.23 1.23
CA CYS A 102 -3.04 0.31 -0.23
C CYS A 102 -4.16 1.21 -0.75
N THR A 103 -3.85 2.11 -1.70
CA THR A 103 -4.88 2.76 -2.52
C THR A 103 -5.40 1.76 -3.55
N THR A 104 -6.70 1.76 -3.81
CA THR A 104 -7.32 0.98 -4.89
C THR A 104 -8.26 1.86 -5.69
N ASP A 105 -8.31 1.64 -7.01
CA ASP A 105 -9.01 2.55 -7.91
C ASP A 105 -10.49 2.20 -8.07
N ALA A 106 -10.81 0.92 -8.26
CA ALA A 106 -12.17 0.47 -8.50
C ALA A 106 -12.36 -1.03 -8.20
N CYS A 107 -13.62 -1.46 -8.28
CA CYS A 107 -13.99 -2.87 -8.38
C CYS A 107 -14.95 -3.09 -9.55
N LEU A 108 -14.86 -4.26 -10.16
CA LEU A 108 -15.82 -4.73 -11.15
C LEU A 108 -17.16 -5.05 -10.47
N PRO A 109 -18.28 -4.97 -11.19
CA PRO A 109 -19.54 -5.51 -10.71
C PRO A 109 -19.40 -6.99 -10.36
N PHE A 110 -19.90 -7.38 -9.19
CA PHE A 110 -19.96 -8.77 -8.75
C PHE A 110 -21.41 -9.11 -8.38
N LYS A 111 -21.80 -10.37 -8.58
CA LYS A 111 -23.11 -10.83 -8.11
C LYS A 111 -23.03 -11.04 -6.62
N GLU A 112 -23.97 -10.45 -5.90
CA GLU A 112 -24.17 -10.75 -4.49
C GLU A 112 -24.73 -12.17 -4.40
N GLU A 113 -24.02 -13.07 -3.73
CA GLU A 113 -24.68 -14.26 -3.17
C GLU A 113 -25.63 -13.76 -2.07
N GLU A 114 -26.93 -14.07 -2.20
CA GLU A 114 -28.00 -13.66 -1.29
C GLU A 114 -27.63 -13.89 0.19
N ASP A 115 -28.00 -12.90 1.00
CA ASP A 115 -27.98 -12.82 2.47
C ASP A 115 -27.43 -14.04 3.21
N GLN A 116 -26.10 -14.11 3.29
CA GLN A 116 -25.46 -14.67 4.47
C GLN A 116 -24.82 -13.51 5.21
N ASP A 117 -25.01 -13.49 6.53
CA ASP A 117 -24.47 -12.49 7.44
C ASP A 117 -23.03 -12.13 7.00
N PRO A 118 -22.69 -10.85 6.78
CA PRO A 118 -21.33 -10.43 6.44
C PRO A 118 -20.27 -11.03 7.37
N LEU A 119 -20.64 -11.29 8.63
CA LEU A 119 -19.81 -11.96 9.62
C LEU A 119 -19.58 -13.45 9.29
N ASP A 120 -20.58 -14.15 8.76
CA ASP A 120 -20.48 -15.56 8.36
C ASP A 120 -19.64 -15.75 7.09
N LYS A 121 -19.73 -14.82 6.12
CA LYS A 121 -18.85 -14.84 4.93
C LYS A 121 -17.39 -14.53 5.29
N LEU A 122 -17.15 -13.57 6.19
CA LEU A 122 -15.82 -13.31 6.75
C LEU A 122 -15.31 -14.55 7.50
N THR A 123 -16.14 -15.19 8.32
CA THR A 123 -15.74 -16.39 9.08
C THR A 123 -15.41 -17.57 8.16
N LYS A 124 -16.16 -17.78 7.07
CA LYS A 124 -15.88 -18.83 6.07
C LYS A 124 -14.60 -18.58 5.28
N ASN A 125 -14.36 -17.34 4.85
CA ASN A 125 -13.16 -16.96 4.10
C ASN A 125 -11.90 -16.86 4.99
N PHE A 126 -12.06 -16.64 6.30
CA PHE A 126 -10.95 -16.71 7.25
C PHE A 126 -10.70 -18.13 7.77
N ASN A 127 -11.71 -19.01 7.86
CA ASN A 127 -11.50 -20.41 8.26
C ASN A 127 -10.68 -21.22 7.24
N SER A 128 -10.59 -20.76 5.98
CA SER A 128 -9.66 -21.34 4.99
C SER A 128 -8.20 -20.91 5.20
N MET A 129 -7.93 -19.93 6.08
CA MET A 129 -6.61 -19.56 6.56
C MET A 129 -6.51 -19.92 8.04
N ASN A 130 -5.71 -20.92 8.41
CA ASN A 130 -5.54 -21.43 9.79
C ASN A 130 -5.01 -20.35 10.78
N LEU A 131 -5.85 -19.39 11.14
CA LEU A 131 -5.62 -18.36 12.15
C LEU A 131 -6.63 -18.61 13.27
N GLN A 132 -6.12 -19.01 14.43
CA GLN A 132 -6.93 -19.33 15.60
C GLN A 132 -7.86 -18.16 15.96
N GLN A 133 -9.15 -18.44 16.00
CA GLN A 133 -10.22 -17.47 16.26
C GLN A 133 -10.14 -16.89 17.68
N ARG A 134 -10.36 -15.57 17.79
CA ARG A 134 -11.12 -15.00 18.91
C ARG A 134 -12.43 -14.48 18.33
N PRO A 135 -13.59 -14.75 18.96
CA PRO A 135 -14.88 -14.34 18.42
C PRO A 135 -14.94 -12.82 18.32
N ILE A 136 -15.23 -12.31 17.12
CA ILE A 136 -15.57 -10.90 16.91
C ILE A 136 -16.97 -10.71 17.50
N SER A 137 -17.02 -10.27 18.75
CA SER A 137 -18.25 -9.83 19.40
C SER A 137 -18.93 -8.76 18.52
N LYS A 138 -20.25 -8.91 18.31
CA LYS A 138 -21.22 -7.92 17.80
C LYS A 138 -20.71 -6.49 17.86
N VAL A 139 -20.81 -5.77 16.73
CA VAL A 139 -20.55 -4.31 16.54
C VAL A 139 -20.10 -3.66 17.84
N ARG A 140 -18.79 -3.69 18.11
CA ARG A 140 -18.25 -2.82 19.13
C ARG A 140 -18.37 -1.42 18.56
N LYS A 141 -19.06 -0.52 19.26
CA LYS A 141 -18.61 0.87 19.29
C LYS A 141 -17.13 0.78 19.63
N ILE A 142 -16.24 0.88 18.65
CA ILE A 142 -14.83 1.12 18.93
C ILE A 142 -14.89 2.44 19.68
N ALA A 143 -14.54 2.41 20.97
CA ALA A 143 -14.66 3.57 21.84
C ALA A 143 -14.04 4.75 21.12
N THR A 144 -14.90 5.64 20.61
CA THR A 144 -14.46 6.80 19.88
C THR A 144 -13.70 7.64 20.90
N TYR A 145 -12.43 7.85 20.58
CA TYR A 145 -11.44 8.62 21.29
C TYR A 145 -12.06 9.79 22.09
N LYS A 146 -11.81 9.82 23.41
CA LYS A 146 -11.97 11.05 24.20
C LYS A 146 -10.86 12.03 23.77
N GLY A 147 -11.11 12.84 22.74
CA GLY A 147 -10.25 13.97 22.39
C GLY A 147 -10.09 14.31 20.89
N GLY A 148 -10.80 13.66 19.97
CA GLY A 148 -10.62 13.91 18.54
C GLY A 148 -11.71 13.33 17.66
N PHE A 149 -11.97 14.03 16.56
CA PHE A 149 -13.15 13.86 15.73
C PHE A 149 -12.89 12.86 14.59
N LEU A 150 -12.76 11.56 14.88
CA LEU A 150 -12.89 10.52 13.85
C LEU A 150 -14.27 9.88 13.96
N SER A 151 -15.19 10.27 13.08
CA SER A 151 -16.49 9.62 12.95
C SER A 151 -16.35 8.42 12.02
N VAL A 152 -16.58 7.22 12.56
CA VAL A 152 -16.57 5.98 11.78
C VAL A 152 -17.99 5.74 11.27
N GLN A 153 -18.14 5.69 9.95
CA GLN A 153 -19.39 5.34 9.29
C GLN A 153 -19.23 3.98 8.63
N THR A 154 -20.15 3.06 8.92
CA THR A 154 -20.20 1.75 8.27
C THR A 154 -21.14 1.84 7.08
N VAL A 155 -20.56 2.11 5.90
CA VAL A 155 -21.27 2.29 4.63
C VAL A 155 -20.62 1.45 3.53
N GLY A 156 -21.30 1.30 2.40
CA GLY A 156 -20.85 0.47 1.29
C GLY A 156 -21.07 -1.03 1.53
N LYS A 157 -20.35 -1.86 0.75
CA LYS A 157 -20.48 -3.32 0.78
C LYS A 157 -19.09 -3.96 0.80
N LEU A 158 -19.02 -5.20 1.32
CA LEU A 158 -17.81 -5.99 1.23
C LEU A 158 -17.60 -6.44 -0.22
N VAL A 159 -16.42 -6.14 -0.77
CA VAL A 159 -16.07 -6.40 -2.16
C VAL A 159 -15.16 -7.63 -2.24
N PRO A 160 -15.47 -8.63 -3.10
CA PRO A 160 -14.60 -9.77 -3.33
C PRO A 160 -13.23 -9.34 -3.85
N GLN A 161 -12.16 -9.97 -3.36
CA GLN A 161 -10.78 -9.57 -3.67
C GLN A 161 -10.51 -9.59 -5.19
N GLU A 162 -11.01 -10.60 -5.87
CA GLU A 162 -10.84 -10.83 -7.31
C GLU A 162 -11.53 -9.78 -8.19
N SER A 163 -12.52 -9.08 -7.66
CA SER A 163 -13.23 -8.01 -8.37
C SER A 163 -12.46 -6.68 -8.35
N ILE A 164 -11.43 -6.56 -7.51
CA ILE A 164 -10.70 -5.32 -7.31
C ILE A 164 -9.69 -5.13 -8.43
N ILE A 165 -9.65 -3.92 -8.98
CA ILE A 165 -8.85 -3.59 -10.15
C ILE A 165 -8.04 -2.33 -9.94
N GLU A 166 -6.92 -2.26 -10.65
CA GLU A 166 -6.12 -1.04 -10.82
C GLU A 166 -6.45 -0.43 -12.19
N LEU A 167 -6.56 0.89 -12.25
CA LEU A 167 -6.81 1.65 -13.46
C LEU A 167 -5.56 2.46 -13.83
N LYS A 168 -5.14 2.38 -15.09
CA LYS A 168 -4.09 3.27 -15.62
C LYS A 168 -4.48 3.87 -16.95
N THR A 169 -3.74 4.90 -17.33
CA THR A 169 -3.84 5.50 -18.65
C THR A 169 -2.48 5.47 -19.33
N LYS A 170 -2.46 5.20 -20.63
CA LYS A 170 -1.23 5.20 -21.42
C LYS A 170 -1.47 5.86 -22.77
N GLY A 171 -0.79 6.97 -23.02
CA GLY A 171 -0.82 7.65 -24.31
C GLY A 171 -0.13 6.87 -25.44
N GLU A 172 -0.30 7.31 -26.68
CA GLU A 172 0.47 6.79 -27.83
C GLU A 172 1.96 7.15 -27.75
N ILE A 173 2.26 8.39 -27.34
CA ILE A 173 3.61 8.96 -27.31
C ILE A 173 4.00 9.19 -25.84
N VAL A 174 4.29 8.12 -25.10
CA VAL A 174 4.71 8.22 -23.69
C VAL A 174 5.83 7.23 -23.39
N ASN A 175 6.58 7.55 -22.35
CA ASN A 175 7.66 6.74 -21.80
C ASN A 175 7.28 5.26 -21.61
N PRO A 176 8.27 4.36 -21.72
CA PRO A 176 8.04 2.93 -21.49
C PRO A 176 7.50 2.66 -20.09
N VAL A 177 6.62 1.66 -19.99
CA VAL A 177 6.08 1.19 -18.71
C VAL A 177 7.18 0.42 -17.98
N CYS A 178 7.46 0.80 -16.73
CA CYS A 178 8.31 -0.01 -15.85
C CYS A 178 7.46 -1.17 -15.31
N TYR A 179 7.52 -2.32 -15.97
CA TYR A 179 6.75 -3.50 -15.57
C TYR A 179 7.15 -4.04 -14.20
N ASP A 180 8.42 -3.91 -13.80
CA ASP A 180 8.90 -4.23 -12.46
C ASP A 180 8.13 -3.49 -11.36
N ASP A 181 8.12 -2.16 -11.43
CA ASP A 181 7.47 -1.31 -10.43
C ASP A 181 5.95 -1.48 -10.46
N LEU A 182 5.38 -1.73 -11.65
CA LEU A 182 3.96 -2.04 -11.80
C LEU A 182 3.61 -3.40 -11.17
N TYR A 183 4.43 -4.43 -11.38
CA TYR A 183 4.23 -5.73 -10.76
C TYR A 183 4.27 -5.63 -9.23
N VAL A 184 5.28 -4.95 -8.66
CA VAL A 184 5.38 -4.71 -7.21
C VAL A 184 4.16 -3.96 -6.68
N GLN A 185 3.67 -2.97 -7.43
CA GLN A 185 2.47 -2.22 -7.08
C GLN A 185 1.24 -3.13 -6.98
N LEU A 186 1.06 -4.04 -7.93
CA LEU A 186 -0.05 -4.99 -7.96
C LEU A 186 0.10 -6.08 -6.90
N LEU A 187 1.30 -6.65 -6.78
CA LEU A 187 1.64 -7.72 -5.83
C LEU A 187 1.30 -7.31 -4.40
N PHE A 188 1.81 -6.17 -3.92
CA PHE A 188 1.56 -5.75 -2.54
C PHE A 188 0.16 -5.17 -2.30
N ALA A 189 -0.56 -4.80 -3.36
CA ALA A 189 -1.98 -4.47 -3.27
C ALA A 189 -2.91 -5.70 -3.37
N GLN A 190 -2.36 -6.88 -3.71
CA GLN A 190 -3.09 -8.11 -3.99
C GLN A 190 -4.10 -7.95 -5.15
N ILE A 191 -3.77 -7.14 -6.17
CA ILE A 191 -4.66 -6.82 -7.29
C ILE A 191 -4.30 -7.66 -8.51
N SER A 192 -5.18 -8.56 -8.92
CA SER A 192 -4.90 -9.52 -10.01
C SER A 192 -5.01 -8.92 -11.42
N ASN A 193 -5.72 -7.81 -11.59
CA ASN A 193 -6.01 -7.26 -12.92
C ASN A 193 -5.81 -5.74 -12.96
N ILE A 194 -5.19 -5.28 -14.05
CA ILE A 194 -5.07 -3.87 -14.40
C ILE A 194 -5.83 -3.59 -15.70
N TYR A 195 -6.55 -2.48 -15.73
CA TYR A 195 -7.25 -1.97 -16.90
C TYR A 195 -6.60 -0.66 -17.35
N THR A 196 -6.07 -0.66 -18.57
CA THR A 196 -5.33 0.48 -19.12
C THR A 196 -6.12 1.17 -20.22
N GLY A 197 -6.56 2.41 -19.98
CA GLY A 197 -7.14 3.28 -20.99
C GLY A 197 -6.06 3.81 -21.94
N ARG A 198 -6.12 3.42 -23.21
CA ARG A 198 -5.24 3.94 -24.26
C ARG A 198 -5.83 5.22 -24.83
N HIS A 199 -4.99 6.25 -24.97
CA HIS A 199 -5.45 7.54 -25.44
C HIS A 199 -4.48 8.26 -26.37
N LYS A 200 -5.01 9.15 -27.19
CA LYS A 200 -4.24 10.10 -27.99
C LYS A 200 -4.62 11.51 -27.54
N ARG A 201 -3.69 12.21 -26.88
CA ARG A 201 -3.90 13.57 -26.34
C ARG A 201 -5.19 13.74 -25.50
N GLY A 202 -5.60 12.67 -24.80
CA GLY A 202 -6.76 12.67 -23.90
C GLY A 202 -8.02 12.05 -24.49
N GLU A 203 -8.04 11.75 -25.80
CA GLU A 203 -9.10 10.99 -26.43
C GLU A 203 -8.85 9.48 -26.24
N PHE A 204 -9.67 8.85 -25.40
CA PHE A 204 -9.57 7.42 -25.09
C PHE A 204 -10.30 6.59 -26.14
N TYR A 205 -9.60 5.62 -26.72
CA TYR A 205 -10.12 4.81 -27.83
C TYR A 205 -10.24 3.31 -27.50
N THR A 206 -9.55 2.83 -26.46
CA THR A 206 -9.71 1.45 -25.98
C THR A 206 -9.30 1.30 -24.51
N VAL A 207 -9.79 0.25 -23.87
CA VAL A 207 -9.37 -0.17 -22.53
C VAL A 207 -8.85 -1.60 -22.60
N GLU A 208 -7.58 -1.78 -22.25
CA GLU A 208 -6.89 -3.07 -22.31
C GLU A 208 -6.83 -3.69 -20.91
N LYS A 209 -7.33 -4.91 -20.76
CA LYS A 209 -7.16 -5.72 -19.54
C LYS A 209 -5.82 -6.46 -19.61
N THR A 210 -5.03 -6.41 -18.55
CA THR A 210 -3.83 -7.25 -18.38
C THR A 210 -3.84 -7.87 -16.99
N SER A 211 -3.50 -9.15 -16.89
CA SER A 211 -3.37 -9.86 -15.61
C SER A 211 -2.04 -9.53 -14.93
N MET A 212 -1.97 -9.68 -13.61
CA MET A 212 -0.72 -9.56 -12.86
C MET A 212 0.35 -10.53 -13.38
N ASP A 213 -0.03 -11.74 -13.78
CA ASP A 213 0.91 -12.73 -14.34
C ASP A 213 1.53 -12.27 -15.65
N ALA A 214 0.74 -11.68 -16.55
CA ALA A 214 1.26 -11.10 -17.80
C ALA A 214 2.13 -9.86 -17.53
N ILE A 215 1.86 -9.10 -16.46
CA ILE A 215 2.77 -8.03 -16.01
C ILE A 215 4.07 -8.62 -15.45
N LYS A 216 4.03 -9.73 -14.70
CA LYS A 216 5.21 -10.43 -14.19
C LYS A 216 6.07 -10.95 -15.35
N GLU A 217 5.46 -11.55 -16.36
CA GLU A 217 6.15 -12.04 -17.56
C GLU A 217 6.89 -10.89 -18.27
N LYS A 218 6.23 -9.73 -18.41
CA LYS A 218 6.86 -8.52 -19.00
C LYS A 218 7.94 -7.89 -18.13
N ALA A 219 7.93 -8.13 -16.81
CA ALA A 219 9.00 -7.73 -15.90
C ALA A 219 10.26 -8.62 -16.07
N GLY A 220 10.10 -9.81 -16.64
CA GLY A 220 11.18 -10.72 -16.99
C GLY A 220 11.71 -11.58 -15.83
N ASP A 221 12.59 -12.52 -16.17
CA ASP A 221 12.99 -13.64 -15.31
C ASP A 221 13.73 -13.23 -14.02
N THR A 222 14.29 -12.03 -13.99
CA THR A 222 15.03 -11.48 -12.84
C THR A 222 14.13 -10.87 -11.76
N MET A 223 12.80 -10.86 -11.97
CA MET A 223 11.83 -10.29 -11.04
C MET A 223 11.92 -10.91 -9.63
N ASP A 224 12.05 -12.23 -9.55
CA ASP A 224 12.12 -12.93 -8.26
C ASP A 224 13.44 -12.63 -7.53
N ASP A 225 14.55 -12.45 -8.25
CA ASP A 225 15.83 -12.04 -7.66
C ASP A 225 15.79 -10.61 -7.12
N ARG A 226 15.12 -9.70 -7.83
CA ARG A 226 14.85 -8.34 -7.34
C ARG A 226 13.98 -8.31 -6.09
N LEU A 227 13.00 -9.21 -5.98
CA LEU A 227 12.22 -9.38 -4.75
C LEU A 227 13.05 -9.96 -3.60
N LYS A 228 13.99 -10.87 -3.88
CA LYS A 228 14.94 -11.36 -2.86
C LYS A 228 15.83 -10.23 -2.33
N LEU A 229 16.23 -9.27 -3.16
CA LEU A 229 16.95 -8.08 -2.71
C LEU A 229 16.11 -7.23 -1.76
N LEU A 230 14.83 -6.98 -2.10
CA LEU A 230 13.90 -6.29 -1.21
C LEU A 230 13.73 -7.04 0.13
N LYS A 231 13.60 -8.37 0.09
CA LYS A 231 13.55 -9.19 1.30
C LYS A 231 14.79 -8.97 2.17
N LYS A 232 15.99 -9.05 1.59
CA LYS A 232 17.26 -8.84 2.33
C LYS A 232 17.31 -7.46 2.98
N LEU A 233 16.85 -6.42 2.29
CA LEU A 233 16.77 -5.08 2.85
C LEU A 233 15.77 -5.00 4.02
N LEU A 234 14.62 -5.65 3.93
CA LEU A 234 13.64 -5.70 5.01
C LEU A 234 14.13 -6.49 6.22
N ASP A 235 14.88 -7.58 5.99
CA ASP A 235 15.57 -8.32 7.05
C ASP A 235 16.57 -7.41 7.77
N GLU A 236 17.36 -6.64 7.02
CA GLU A 236 18.35 -5.72 7.57
C GLU A 236 17.72 -4.55 8.33
N ILE A 237 16.64 -3.98 7.81
CA ILE A 237 15.86 -2.94 8.51
C ILE A 237 15.34 -3.49 9.84
N GLN A 238 14.75 -4.69 9.84
CA GLN A 238 14.25 -5.30 11.07
C GLN A 238 15.37 -5.50 12.09
N ARG A 239 16.50 -6.05 11.64
CA ARG A 239 17.69 -6.27 12.47
C ARG A 239 18.19 -4.96 13.09
N VAL A 240 18.43 -3.94 12.28
CA VAL A 240 18.91 -2.63 12.75
C VAL A 240 17.94 -2.00 13.74
N VAL A 241 16.64 -2.04 13.48
CA VAL A 241 15.62 -1.49 14.39
C VAL A 241 15.66 -2.20 15.74
N LEU A 242 15.60 -3.53 15.75
CA LEU A 242 15.53 -4.32 16.99
C LEU A 242 16.83 -4.27 17.81
N GLU A 243 17.98 -4.03 17.17
CA GLU A 243 19.27 -3.91 17.86
C GLU A 243 19.56 -2.49 18.39
N ASN A 244 18.97 -1.44 17.80
CA ASN A 244 19.39 -0.05 18.05
C ASN A 244 18.35 0.83 18.74
N ILE A 245 17.07 0.42 18.80
CA ILE A 245 16.05 1.17 19.52
C ILE A 245 15.21 0.27 20.42
N GLU A 246 14.93 0.77 21.61
CA GLU A 246 13.98 0.15 22.54
C GLU A 246 12.54 0.40 22.09
N ASP A 247 11.60 -0.22 22.79
CA ASP A 247 10.18 -0.02 22.57
C ASP A 247 9.77 1.45 22.74
N GLY A 248 8.96 1.98 21.82
CA GLY A 248 8.67 3.41 21.68
C GLY A 248 9.80 4.25 21.06
N GLY A 249 10.94 3.63 20.74
CA GLY A 249 12.06 4.27 20.08
C GLY A 249 11.77 4.60 18.61
N SER A 250 12.55 5.53 18.05
CA SER A 250 12.31 6.06 16.71
C SER A 250 13.59 6.28 15.88
N LEU A 251 13.52 5.92 14.60
CA LEU A 251 14.58 6.13 13.60
C LEU A 251 13.98 6.76 12.33
N SER A 252 14.84 7.21 11.42
CA SER A 252 14.48 7.58 10.06
C SER A 252 15.42 6.88 9.07
N ILE A 253 14.83 6.18 8.10
CA ILE A 253 15.52 5.67 6.91
C ILE A 253 15.52 6.78 5.87
N VAL A 254 16.70 7.22 5.45
CA VAL A 254 16.87 8.37 4.54
C VAL A 254 17.78 8.00 3.38
N VAL A 255 17.33 8.28 2.17
CA VAL A 255 18.17 8.30 0.96
C VAL A 255 18.28 9.75 0.51
N ALA A 256 19.50 10.27 0.46
CA ALA A 256 19.81 11.64 0.03
C ALA A 256 21.21 11.71 -0.60
N GLY A 257 21.50 12.80 -1.32
CA GLY A 257 22.83 13.07 -1.89
C GLY A 257 23.28 11.99 -2.88
N ASN A 258 24.31 11.23 -2.52
CA ASN A 258 24.93 10.18 -3.35
C ASN A 258 24.07 8.91 -3.51
N GLY A 259 22.86 8.88 -2.95
CA GLY A 259 21.94 7.75 -3.06
C GLY A 259 22.18 6.63 -2.04
N THR A 260 23.10 6.80 -1.08
CA THR A 260 23.25 5.85 0.03
C THR A 260 22.04 5.92 0.96
N LEU A 261 21.50 4.76 1.33
CA LEU A 261 20.49 4.63 2.37
C LEU A 261 21.18 4.70 3.73
N LYS A 262 20.75 5.65 4.56
CA LYS A 262 21.23 5.89 5.91
C LYS A 262 20.09 5.64 6.89
N VAL A 263 20.43 5.10 8.06
CA VAL A 263 19.52 5.01 9.21
C VAL A 263 19.99 6.02 10.23
N LEU A 264 19.11 6.96 10.57
CA LEU A 264 19.41 8.08 11.45
C LEU A 264 18.51 8.01 12.69
N LYS A 265 19.05 8.35 13.86
CA LYS A 265 18.23 8.51 15.06
C LYS A 265 17.31 9.72 14.89
N ARG A 266 16.04 9.57 15.26
CA ARG A 266 15.08 10.68 15.20
C ARG A 266 15.07 11.42 16.55
N GLU A 267 15.31 12.72 16.52
CA GLU A 267 15.17 13.59 17.69
C GLU A 267 13.72 14.11 17.80
N GLY A 268 13.19 14.18 19.02
CA GLY A 268 11.83 14.62 19.31
C GLY A 268 11.00 13.54 20.02
N LYS A 269 9.91 13.97 20.69
CA LYS A 269 9.03 13.09 21.46
C LYS A 269 7.79 12.62 20.69
N ASN A 270 7.61 13.07 19.45
CA ASN A 270 6.42 12.73 18.68
C ASN A 270 6.62 11.36 18.01
N GLY A 271 5.96 10.34 18.56
CA GLY A 271 5.79 9.04 17.91
C GLY A 271 5.04 9.16 16.58
N LEU A 272 5.03 8.09 15.79
CA LEU A 272 4.20 7.99 14.58
C LEU A 272 2.73 7.78 14.95
N LEU A 273 2.48 7.10 16.07
CA LEU A 273 1.15 6.97 16.63
C LEU A 273 0.89 8.03 17.70
N PRO A 274 -0.33 8.59 17.76
CA PRO A 274 -0.77 9.37 18.90
C PRO A 274 -0.63 8.55 20.21
N GLU A 275 -0.17 9.17 21.30
CA GLU A 275 0.02 8.49 22.60
C GLU A 275 -1.24 7.74 23.07
N ASN A 276 -2.41 8.32 22.81
CA ASN A 276 -3.69 7.72 23.16
C ASN A 276 -4.01 6.43 22.38
N ILE A 277 -3.38 6.20 21.22
CA ILE A 277 -3.47 4.92 20.49
C ILE A 277 -2.49 3.91 21.08
N LEU A 278 -1.28 4.34 21.44
CA LEU A 278 -0.28 3.49 22.11
C LEU A 278 -0.83 2.91 23.42
N ASN A 279 -1.59 3.70 24.19
CA ASN A 279 -2.23 3.26 25.44
C ASN A 279 -3.33 2.18 25.26
N PHE A 280 -3.78 1.89 24.04
CA PHE A 280 -4.65 0.73 23.76
C PHE A 280 -3.86 -0.52 23.35
N ILE A 281 -2.57 -0.35 23.03
CA ILE A 281 -1.67 -1.40 22.58
C ILE A 281 -0.93 -2.02 23.78
N TYR A 282 -0.53 -1.18 24.74
CA TYR A 282 -0.01 -1.56 26.06
C TYR A 282 -1.12 -1.84 27.06
#